data_AF-W1XVP4-F1
#
_entry.id   AF-W1XVP4-F1
#
_cell.length_a   1.000
_cell.length_b   1.000
_cell.length_c   1.000
_cell.angle_alpha   90.00
_cell.angle_beta   90.00
_cell.angle_gamma   90.00
#
_symmetry.space_group_name_H-M   'P 1'
#
loop_
_entity.id
_entity.type
_entity.pdbx_description
1 polymer ?
#
loop_
_entity_poly.entity_id
_entity_poly.type
_entity_poly.pdbx_seq_one_letter_code
_entity_poly.pdbx_strand_id
1 'polypeptide(L)'
;GDKVTIDGKDGKIAAGKVAVDGKDGHVTGLENKDWDPNNITSGRAATEDQLQKSHKALDNKINNLGDDITKKGMDFAGNTGDFHRDLGQKVTIKGEGQGADSDYSG
;
A
#
# COMPACT_ATOMS: atom_id res chain seq x y z
N GLY A 1 44.81 -15.73 -3.30
CA GLY A 1 45.04 -14.47 -4.03
C GLY A 1 44.95 -13.35 -3.03
N ASP A 2 45.85 -12.39 -3.10
CA ASP A 2 45.91 -11.28 -2.16
C ASP A 2 44.65 -10.41 -2.24
N LYS A 3 44.23 -9.86 -1.11
CA LYS A 3 43.08 -8.98 -1.01
C LYS A 3 43.42 -7.64 -1.68
N VAL A 4 42.73 -7.28 -2.75
CA VAL A 4 42.75 -5.91 -3.28
C VAL A 4 41.85 -5.07 -2.37
N THR A 5 42.42 -4.14 -1.63
CA THR A 5 41.68 -3.16 -0.81
C THR A 5 41.69 -1.81 -1.48
N ILE A 6 40.50 -1.24 -1.68
CA ILE A 6 40.31 0.15 -2.10
C ILE A 6 39.87 0.92 -0.85
N ASP A 7 40.71 1.85 -0.38
CA ASP A 7 40.33 2.78 0.69
C ASP A 7 39.45 3.88 0.10
N GLY A 8 38.17 3.55 -0.06
CA GLY A 8 37.17 4.40 -0.69
C GLY A 8 36.56 5.43 0.26
N LYS A 9 37.10 5.63 1.47
CA LYS A 9 36.47 6.46 2.52
C LYS A 9 36.10 7.88 2.06
N ASP A 10 36.90 8.45 1.17
CA ASP A 10 36.63 9.74 0.50
C ASP A 10 36.64 9.60 -1.04
N GLY A 11 36.64 8.36 -1.55
CA GLY A 11 36.88 8.04 -2.95
C GLY A 11 35.63 7.59 -3.70
N LYS A 12 35.60 7.89 -5.01
CA LYS A 12 34.58 7.41 -5.92
C LYS A 12 35.12 6.27 -6.77
N ILE A 13 34.48 5.10 -6.72
CA ILE A 13 34.77 3.98 -7.62
C ILE A 13 33.78 4.06 -8.78
N ALA A 14 34.28 4.21 -10.01
CA ALA A 14 33.44 4.23 -11.21
C ALA A 14 33.69 2.98 -12.06
N ALA A 15 32.61 2.32 -12.47
CA ALA A 15 32.62 1.15 -13.35
C ALA A 15 31.55 1.34 -14.44
N GLY A 16 31.97 1.92 -15.57
CA GLY A 16 31.04 2.32 -16.63
C GLY A 16 30.03 3.35 -16.11
N LYS A 17 28.74 3.03 -16.21
CA LYS A 17 27.65 3.90 -15.74
C LYS A 17 27.46 3.88 -14.21
N VAL A 18 27.91 2.82 -13.53
CA VAL A 18 27.68 2.63 -12.09
C VAL A 18 28.83 3.25 -11.30
N ALA A 19 28.50 3.89 -10.19
CA ALA A 19 29.50 4.42 -9.26
C ALA A 19 29.16 4.08 -7.80
N VAL A 20 30.20 3.81 -7.01
CA VAL A 20 30.14 3.72 -5.55
C VAL A 20 30.80 4.96 -4.98
N ASP A 21 30.05 5.74 -4.22
CA ASP A 21 30.52 6.92 -3.51
C ASP A 21 30.76 6.55 -2.05
N GLY A 22 32.02 6.46 -1.64
CA GLY A 22 32.34 6.10 -0.26
C GLY A 22 32.22 7.26 0.74
N LYS A 23 32.14 8.51 0.25
CA LYS A 23 31.91 9.68 1.11
C LYS A 23 30.46 9.75 1.56
N ASP A 24 29.52 9.62 0.61
CA ASP A 24 28.09 9.69 0.90
C ASP A 24 27.46 8.31 1.19
N GLY A 25 28.19 7.23 0.87
CA GLY A 25 27.74 5.86 1.13
C GLY A 25 26.69 5.36 0.13
N HIS A 26 26.73 5.83 -1.11
CA HIS A 26 25.71 5.55 -2.12
C HIS A 26 26.24 4.75 -3.31
N VAL A 27 25.35 3.95 -3.90
CA VAL A 27 25.55 3.34 -5.22
C VAL A 27 24.62 4.01 -6.20
N THR A 28 25.18 4.64 -7.23
CA THR A 28 24.43 5.44 -8.23
C THR A 28 24.66 4.92 -9.64
N GLY A 29 23.84 5.40 -10.59
CA GLY A 29 23.94 5.02 -12.01
C GLY A 29 23.27 3.68 -12.37
N LEU A 30 22.50 3.10 -11.44
CA LEU A 30 21.66 1.94 -11.69
C LEU A 30 20.48 2.32 -12.61
N GLU A 31 20.29 1.59 -13.71
CA GLU A 31 19.29 1.91 -14.73
C GLU A 31 17.93 1.23 -14.51
N ASN A 32 17.85 0.23 -13.62
CA ASN A 32 16.62 -0.47 -13.29
C ASN A 32 15.69 0.42 -12.46
N LYS A 33 14.86 1.24 -13.10
CA LYS A 33 13.96 2.21 -12.44
C LYS A 33 12.50 1.78 -12.38
N ASP A 34 12.10 0.82 -13.19
CA ASP A 34 10.71 0.32 -13.24
C ASP A 34 10.58 -0.99 -12.47
N TRP A 35 9.54 -1.08 -11.63
CA TRP A 35 9.22 -2.31 -10.92
C TRP A 35 8.37 -3.21 -11.81
N ASP A 36 8.87 -4.40 -12.11
CA ASP A 36 8.13 -5.45 -12.80
C ASP A 36 8.12 -6.73 -11.95
N PRO A 37 6.99 -7.08 -11.31
CA PRO A 37 6.90 -8.24 -10.42
C PRO A 37 7.03 -9.58 -11.18
N ASN A 38 6.86 -9.60 -12.50
CA ASN A 38 6.92 -10.82 -13.30
C ASN A 38 8.31 -11.11 -13.85
N ASN A 39 9.21 -10.12 -13.85
CA ASN A 39 10.54 -10.22 -14.46
C ASN A 39 11.63 -9.85 -13.45
N ILE A 40 11.83 -10.72 -12.47
CA ILE A 40 12.84 -10.52 -11.42
C ILE A 40 14.20 -11.03 -11.88
N THR A 41 15.21 -10.16 -11.85
CA THR A 41 16.61 -10.59 -12.01
C THR A 41 17.20 -10.89 -10.63
N SER A 42 17.39 -12.17 -10.31
CA SER A 42 17.97 -12.60 -9.03
C SER A 42 19.39 -12.07 -8.84
N GLY A 43 19.72 -11.67 -7.60
CA GLY A 43 21.03 -11.15 -7.21
C GLY A 43 21.33 -9.71 -7.65
N ARG A 44 20.43 -9.06 -8.41
CA ARG A 44 20.56 -7.64 -8.78
C ARG A 44 20.00 -6.75 -7.67
N ALA A 45 20.72 -5.67 -7.33
CA ALA A 45 20.22 -4.65 -6.42
C ALA A 45 19.00 -3.91 -7.01
N ALA A 46 18.01 -3.62 -6.17
CA ALA A 46 16.88 -2.76 -6.53
C ALA A 46 17.24 -1.28 -6.39
N THR A 47 16.63 -0.41 -7.20
CA THR A 47 16.73 1.05 -7.02
C THR A 47 15.62 1.59 -6.11
N GLU A 48 15.84 2.77 -5.55
CA GLU A 48 14.81 3.51 -4.81
C GLU A 48 13.57 3.80 -5.68
N ASP A 49 13.73 4.02 -6.99
CA ASP A 49 12.62 4.18 -7.94
C ASP A 49 11.73 2.93 -7.99
N GLN A 50 12.33 1.73 -8.07
CA GLN A 50 11.58 0.46 -8.05
C GLN A 50 10.86 0.26 -6.71
N LEU A 51 11.54 0.56 -5.59
CA LEU A 51 10.94 0.47 -4.27
C LEU A 51 9.74 1.42 -4.12
N GLN A 52 9.89 2.67 -4.57
CA GLN A 52 8.81 3.66 -4.56
C GLN A 52 7.61 3.19 -5.39
N LYS A 53 7.84 2.66 -6.60
CA LYS A 53 6.76 2.17 -7.47
C LYS A 53 6.05 0.97 -6.86
N SER A 54 6.79 0.03 -6.28
CA SER A 54 6.22 -1.11 -5.55
C SER A 54 5.36 -0.64 -4.37
N HIS A 55 5.87 0.33 -3.59
CA HIS A 55 5.14 0.91 -2.47
C HIS A 55 3.85 1.62 -2.91
N LYS A 56 3.91 2.47 -3.94
CA LYS A 56 2.72 3.13 -4.50
C LYS A 56 1.66 2.13 -4.99
N ALA A 57 2.08 1.02 -5.59
CA ALA A 57 1.15 -0.02 -6.01
C ALA A 57 0.46 -0.70 -4.82
N LEU A 58 1.15 -0.85 -3.69
CA LEU A 58 0.57 -1.33 -2.43
C LEU A 58 -0.40 -0.31 -1.83
N ASP A 59 -0.01 0.98 -1.74
CA ASP A 59 -0.87 2.05 -1.22
C ASP A 59 -2.19 2.13 -2.00
N ASN A 60 -2.12 2.08 -3.33
CA ASN A 60 -3.32 2.08 -4.16
C ASN A 60 -4.23 0.88 -3.89
N LYS A 61 -3.67 -0.32 -3.70
CA LYS A 61 -4.46 -1.51 -3.36
C LYS A 61 -5.12 -1.37 -1.99
N ILE A 62 -4.42 -0.81 -1.02
CA ILE A 62 -4.96 -0.59 0.34
C ILE A 62 -6.10 0.42 0.29
N ASN A 63 -5.92 1.54 -0.41
CA ASN A 63 -6.95 2.57 -0.55
C ASN A 63 -8.18 2.01 -1.28
N ASN A 64 -7.99 1.30 -2.39
CA ASN A 64 -9.08 0.67 -3.12
C ASN A 64 -9.83 -0.35 -2.25
N LEU A 65 -9.11 -1.16 -1.47
CA LEU A 65 -9.73 -2.09 -0.54
C LEU A 65 -10.54 -1.37 0.55
N GLY A 66 -10.02 -0.25 1.07
CA GLY A 66 -10.73 0.60 2.03
C GLY A 66 -12.04 1.14 1.45
N ASP A 67 -12.00 1.66 0.23
CA ASP A 67 -13.18 2.14 -0.50
C ASP A 67 -14.19 1.02 -0.75
N ASP A 68 -13.72 -0.14 -1.23
CA ASP A 68 -14.57 -1.29 -1.53
C ASP A 68 -15.23 -1.83 -0.27
N ILE A 69 -14.51 -1.95 0.84
CA ILE A 69 -15.07 -2.38 2.12
C ILE A 69 -16.10 -1.36 2.61
N THR A 70 -15.81 -0.07 2.52
CA THR A 70 -16.72 0.99 2.95
C THR A 70 -18.03 0.93 2.15
N LYS A 71 -17.93 0.82 0.81
CA LYS A 71 -19.08 0.75 -0.11
C LYS A 71 -19.80 -0.59 -0.12
N LYS A 72 -19.16 -1.68 0.32
CA LYS A 72 -19.84 -2.97 0.44
C LYS A 72 -20.85 -2.97 1.58
N GLY A 73 -20.65 -2.14 2.61
CA GLY A 73 -21.71 -1.75 3.52
C GLY A 73 -22.56 -2.90 4.06
N MET A 74 -23.84 -2.62 4.23
CA MET A 74 -24.90 -3.57 4.54
C MET A 74 -26.15 -3.23 3.73
N ASP A 75 -26.74 -4.23 3.08
CA ASP A 75 -28.05 -4.14 2.46
C ASP A 75 -29.16 -4.53 3.45
N PHE A 76 -30.24 -3.77 3.49
CA PHE A 76 -31.41 -4.02 4.32
C PHE A 76 -32.64 -4.20 3.44
N ALA A 77 -33.36 -5.31 3.64
CA ALA A 77 -34.62 -5.60 2.97
C ALA A 77 -35.77 -5.59 3.98
N GLY A 78 -36.83 -4.84 3.69
CA GLY A 78 -38.04 -4.78 4.50
C GLY A 78 -39.21 -5.56 3.90
N ASN A 79 -40.39 -5.45 4.52
CA ASN A 79 -41.62 -5.99 3.94
C ASN A 79 -41.98 -5.30 2.60
N THR A 80 -41.52 -4.05 2.41
CA THR A 80 -41.54 -3.36 1.12
C THR A 80 -40.21 -2.62 0.91
N GLY A 81 -39.47 -3.01 -0.12
CA GLY A 81 -38.28 -2.32 -0.61
C GLY A 81 -37.00 -2.65 0.15
N ASP A 82 -35.88 -2.32 -0.50
CA ASP A 82 -34.53 -2.57 -0.02
C ASP A 82 -33.71 -1.27 -0.07
N PHE A 83 -32.75 -1.12 0.83
CA PHE A 83 -31.80 -0.01 0.77
C PHE A 83 -30.40 -0.41 1.26
N HIS A 84 -29.40 0.26 0.69
CA HIS A 84 -27.99 0.08 1.02
C HIS A 84 -27.48 1.14 1.99
N ARG A 85 -26.53 0.77 2.85
CA ARG A 85 -25.78 1.70 3.71
C ARG A 85 -24.31 1.32 3.74
N ASP A 86 -23.45 2.26 3.38
CA ASP A 86 -22.00 2.11 3.49
C ASP A 86 -21.59 1.92 4.97
N LEU A 87 -20.47 1.25 5.22
CA LEU A 87 -19.92 1.12 6.57
C LEU A 87 -19.62 2.51 7.15
N GLY A 88 -20.01 2.70 8.42
CA GLY A 88 -19.87 3.99 9.11
C GLY A 88 -21.08 4.93 8.93
N GLN A 89 -22.00 4.65 8.00
CA GLN A 89 -23.27 5.37 7.95
C GLN A 89 -24.22 4.89 9.05
N LYS A 90 -24.97 5.84 9.65
CA LYS A 90 -25.98 5.51 10.66
C LYS A 90 -27.27 5.02 10.01
N VAL A 91 -27.76 3.87 10.44
CA VAL A 91 -29.13 3.41 10.19
C VAL A 91 -30.01 3.83 11.37
N THR A 92 -31.12 4.49 11.09
CA THR A 92 -32.11 4.85 12.13
C THR A 92 -33.39 4.08 11.85
N ILE A 93 -33.83 3.30 12.82
CA ILE A 93 -35.09 2.54 12.79
C ILE A 93 -35.95 3.11 13.91
N LYS A 94 -37.18 3.50 13.60
CA LYS A 94 -38.17 3.97 14.57
C LYS A 94 -39.39 3.08 14.50
N GLY A 95 -39.76 2.48 15.63
CA GLY A 95 -41.06 1.81 15.76
C GLY A 95 -42.19 2.84 15.91
N GLU A 96 -43.42 2.41 15.63
CA GLU A 96 -44.63 3.23 15.79
C GLU A 96 -45.25 3.13 17.20
N GLY A 97 -44.65 2.33 18.09
CA GLY A 97 -45.11 2.14 19.46
C GLY A 97 -45.11 3.43 20.28
N GLN A 98 -46.18 3.66 21.06
CA GLN A 98 -46.36 4.86 21.88
C GLN A 98 -46.19 4.63 23.40
N GLY A 99 -46.22 3.38 23.86
CA GLY A 99 -45.88 2.99 25.25
C GLY A 99 -44.41 3.22 25.61
N ALA A 100 -44.07 3.07 26.89
CA ALA A 100 -42.69 3.15 27.37
C ALA A 100 -41.87 1.94 26.88
N ASP A 101 -40.53 2.05 26.84
CA ASP A 101 -39.65 0.95 26.43
C ASP A 101 -39.89 -0.33 27.24
N SER A 102 -40.33 -0.22 28.50
CA SER A 102 -40.68 -1.36 29.36
C SER A 102 -41.91 -2.14 28.90
N ASP A 103 -42.73 -1.55 28.03
CA ASP A 103 -44.01 -2.11 27.60
C ASP A 103 -43.85 -3.05 26.39
N TYR A 104 -42.63 -3.17 25.82
CA TYR A 104 -42.32 -4.02 24.68
C TYR A 104 -41.26 -5.05 25.05
N SER A 105 -41.49 -6.31 24.70
CA SER A 105 -40.55 -7.42 24.96
C SER A 105 -39.57 -7.66 23.81
N GLY A 106 -39.53 -6.78 22.80
CA GLY A 106 -38.74 -6.97 21.57
C GLY A 106 -38.69 -5.76 20.67
#